data_AF-A0A534C2D1-F1
#
_entry.id   AF-A0A534C2D1-F1
#
_cell.length_a   1.000
_cell.length_b   1.000
_cell.length_c   1.000
_cell.angle_alpha   90.00
_cell.angle_beta   90.00
_cell.angle_gamma   90.00
#
_symmetry.space_group_name_H-M   'P 1'
#
loop_
_entity.id
_entity.type
_entity.pdbx_description
1 polymer ?
#
loop_
_entity_poly.entity_id
_entity_poly.type
_entity_poly.pdbx_seq_one_letter_code
_entity_poly.pdbx_strand_id
1 'polypeptide(L)'
;LAQLQRLLGERMGKDIFFYSITIDPKRDTPKVLKAYAEKYGVGPGWLFLSGKDEDIRLATKKLGLSRVRDAASKDGHSASLMVGNEPSGLWMRNSAVDNPQFLATTIANFLGWKNAAPGKSYAEARPLALDKGEYFFQSQCSVCHSIGQGDKMGPDLAGVTARRDRAWLARYITAPDKMLAEGDPIAVALFEKYQYARMPNLRLSPDEVAAVLSYVEGRGDARGR
;
A
#
# COMPACT_ATOMS: atom_id res chain seq x y z
N LEU A 1 2.37 3.66 -1.93
CA LEU A 1 2.95 4.68 -2.85
C LEU A 1 2.09 5.95 -3.06
N ALA A 2 0.77 5.90 -3.34
CA ALA A 2 -0.03 7.13 -3.49
C ALA A 2 -0.07 8.03 -2.24
N GLN A 3 -0.11 7.43 -1.05
CA GLN A 3 0.05 8.17 0.20
C GLN A 3 1.45 8.83 0.31
N LEU A 4 2.50 8.11 -0.09
CA LEU A 4 3.87 8.63 -0.13
C LEU A 4 4.00 9.80 -1.12
N GLN A 5 3.40 9.72 -2.31
CA GLN A 5 3.36 10.83 -3.27
C GLN A 5 2.78 12.11 -2.63
N ARG A 6 1.68 11.98 -1.88
CA ARG A 6 1.10 13.12 -1.16
C ARG A 6 2.03 13.70 -0.09
N LEU A 7 2.78 12.86 0.62
CA LEU A 7 3.75 13.30 1.62
C LEU A 7 4.97 14.02 1.01
N LEU A 8 5.38 13.60 -0.19
CA LEU A 8 6.48 14.24 -0.93
C LEU A 8 6.08 15.60 -1.53
N GLY A 9 4.77 15.83 -1.70
CA GLY A 9 4.19 17.14 -2.00
C GLY A 9 4.77 17.78 -3.26
N GLU A 10 5.18 19.05 -3.15
CA GLU A 10 5.66 19.86 -4.28
C GLU A 10 6.95 19.36 -4.96
N ARG A 11 7.65 18.40 -4.35
CA ARG A 11 8.86 17.76 -4.90
C ARG A 11 8.51 16.83 -6.06
N MET A 12 7.29 16.26 -6.04
CA MET A 12 6.81 15.37 -7.09
C MET A 12 6.73 16.10 -8.44
N GLY A 13 7.37 15.53 -9.45
CA GLY A 13 7.42 16.09 -10.80
C GLY A 13 8.44 17.22 -10.99
N LYS A 14 9.21 17.58 -9.95
CA LYS A 14 10.30 18.54 -10.03
C LYS A 14 11.65 17.85 -9.87
N ASP A 15 11.92 17.33 -8.68
CA ASP A 15 13.15 16.64 -8.32
C ASP A 15 12.90 15.20 -7.83
N ILE A 16 11.63 14.80 -7.65
CA ILE A 16 11.23 13.40 -7.46
C ILE A 16 10.31 12.95 -8.58
N PHE A 17 10.62 11.77 -9.13
CA PHE A 17 9.81 11.10 -10.12
C PHE A 17 9.57 9.64 -9.74
N PHE A 18 8.33 9.19 -9.87
CA PHE A 18 7.96 7.79 -9.67
C PHE A 18 7.72 7.12 -11.01
N TYR A 19 8.21 5.89 -11.14
CA TYR A 19 8.00 5.06 -12.33
C TYR A 19 7.49 3.69 -11.90
N SER A 20 6.27 3.34 -12.30
CA SER A 20 5.70 2.01 -12.11
C SER A 20 5.71 1.28 -13.44
N ILE A 21 6.58 0.29 -13.57
CA ILE A 21 6.75 -0.49 -14.79
C ILE A 21 5.91 -1.76 -14.67
N THR A 22 5.04 -2.03 -15.64
CA THR A 22 4.25 -3.27 -15.66
C THR A 22 5.13 -4.52 -15.76
N ILE A 23 4.63 -5.60 -15.20
CA ILE A 23 5.17 -6.97 -15.32
C ILE A 23 4.44 -7.79 -16.40
N ASP A 24 3.29 -7.31 -16.90
CA ASP A 24 2.43 -7.98 -17.89
C ASP A 24 2.01 -6.96 -18.97
N PRO A 25 2.94 -6.59 -19.87
CA PRO A 25 2.68 -5.58 -20.90
C PRO A 25 1.59 -6.01 -21.92
N LYS A 26 1.24 -7.30 -21.98
CA LYS A 26 0.18 -7.80 -22.86
C LYS A 26 -1.20 -7.38 -22.36
N ARG A 27 -1.40 -7.31 -21.04
CA ARG A 27 -2.67 -6.88 -20.42
C ARG A 27 -2.64 -5.40 -20.03
N ASP A 28 -1.51 -4.94 -19.51
CA ASP A 28 -1.33 -3.58 -19.01
C ASP A 28 -0.95 -2.61 -20.13
N THR A 29 -1.91 -2.35 -21.02
CA THR A 29 -1.76 -1.35 -22.08
C THR A 29 -1.71 0.07 -21.50
N PRO A 30 -1.17 1.08 -22.22
CA PRO A 30 -1.18 2.47 -21.76
C PRO A 30 -2.57 2.98 -21.34
N LYS A 31 -3.64 2.54 -22.03
CA LYS A 31 -5.02 2.89 -21.68
C LYS A 31 -5.44 2.28 -20.33
N VAL A 32 -5.14 1.00 -20.11
CA VAL A 32 -5.45 0.30 -18.84
C VAL A 32 -4.67 0.93 -17.69
N LEU A 33 -3.38 1.20 -17.89
CA LEU A 33 -2.53 1.83 -16.88
C LEU A 33 -2.96 3.27 -16.57
N LYS A 34 -3.43 4.03 -17.56
CA LYS A 34 -3.98 5.37 -17.33
C LYS A 34 -5.24 5.31 -16.46
N ALA A 35 -6.19 4.43 -16.80
CA ALA A 35 -7.40 4.23 -15.98
C ALA A 35 -7.06 3.75 -14.56
N TYR A 36 -6.03 2.90 -14.44
CA TYR A 36 -5.50 2.52 -13.13
C TYR A 36 -4.95 3.74 -12.38
N ALA A 37 -4.04 4.52 -12.96
CA ALA A 37 -3.48 5.71 -12.32
C ALA A 37 -4.57 6.70 -11.84
N GLU A 38 -5.60 6.94 -12.66
CA GLU A 38 -6.75 7.77 -12.32
C GLU A 38 -7.54 7.20 -11.12
N LYS A 39 -7.83 5.90 -11.13
CA LYS A 39 -8.52 5.21 -10.02
C LYS A 39 -7.80 5.37 -8.68
N TYR A 40 -6.48 5.41 -8.67
CA TYR A 40 -5.67 5.56 -7.45
C TYR A 40 -5.32 7.01 -7.12
N GLY A 41 -5.84 7.99 -7.88
CA GLY A 41 -5.60 9.41 -7.64
C GLY A 41 -4.13 9.79 -7.78
N VAL A 42 -3.44 9.21 -8.76
CA VAL A 42 -2.03 9.48 -9.04
C VAL A 42 -1.88 10.92 -9.54
N GLY A 43 -1.07 11.70 -8.84
CA GLY A 43 -0.75 13.08 -9.23
C GLY A 43 0.43 13.20 -10.20
N PRO A 44 0.83 14.43 -10.57
CA PRO A 44 1.98 14.70 -11.42
C PRO A 44 3.28 14.07 -10.91
N GLY A 45 4.22 13.82 -11.83
CA GLY A 45 5.54 13.26 -11.51
C GLY A 45 5.55 11.74 -11.29
N TRP A 46 4.45 11.04 -11.50
CA TRP A 46 4.40 9.58 -11.45
C TRP A 46 3.88 9.01 -12.77
N LEU A 47 4.73 8.23 -13.45
CA LEU A 47 4.40 7.56 -14.70
C LEU A 47 4.16 6.06 -14.50
N PHE A 48 3.16 5.54 -15.21
CA PHE A 48 2.91 4.11 -15.36
C PHE A 48 3.35 3.69 -16.75
N LEU A 49 4.32 2.78 -16.82
CA LEU A 49 5.05 2.45 -18.04
C LEU A 49 4.73 1.02 -18.49
N SER A 50 4.50 0.90 -19.80
CA SER A 50 4.38 -0.37 -20.53
C SER A 50 5.23 -0.30 -21.79
N GLY A 51 5.48 -1.43 -22.43
CA GLY A 51 6.40 -1.51 -23.57
C GLY A 51 6.65 -2.94 -24.02
N LYS A 52 7.75 -3.15 -24.74
CA LYS A 52 8.15 -4.49 -25.17
C LYS A 52 8.58 -5.31 -23.96
N ASP A 53 8.20 -6.58 -23.95
CA ASP A 53 8.51 -7.54 -22.88
C ASP A 53 10.04 -7.67 -22.62
N GLU A 54 10.84 -7.60 -23.68
CA GLU A 54 12.31 -7.62 -23.59
C GLU A 54 12.89 -6.38 -22.90
N ASP A 55 12.37 -5.19 -23.23
CA ASP A 55 12.83 -3.93 -22.65
C ASP A 55 12.47 -3.86 -21.15
N ILE A 56 11.26 -4.30 -20.79
CA ILE A 56 10.80 -4.39 -19.40
C ILE A 56 11.69 -5.34 -18.60
N ARG A 57 11.99 -6.53 -19.14
CA ARG A 57 12.88 -7.50 -18.49
C ARG A 57 14.29 -6.93 -18.33
N LEU A 58 14.81 -6.22 -19.34
CA LEU A 58 16.13 -5.61 -19.26
C LEU A 58 16.18 -4.51 -18.20
N ALA A 59 15.18 -3.61 -18.18
CA ALA A 59 15.08 -2.51 -17.24
C ALA A 59 14.97 -3.02 -15.79
N THR A 60 14.04 -3.95 -15.53
CA THR A 60 13.86 -4.55 -14.20
C THR A 60 15.11 -5.28 -13.73
N LYS A 61 15.84 -5.97 -14.62
CA LYS A 61 17.14 -6.58 -14.29
C LYS A 61 18.21 -5.58 -13.91
N LYS A 62 18.40 -4.53 -14.72
CA LYS A 62 19.41 -3.50 -14.44
C LYS A 62 19.11 -2.69 -13.17
N LEU A 63 17.84 -2.46 -12.89
CA LEU A 63 17.38 -1.79 -11.66
C LEU A 63 17.35 -2.73 -10.45
N GLY A 64 17.82 -3.97 -10.57
CA GLY A 64 17.80 -4.92 -9.46
C GLY A 64 16.39 -5.19 -8.93
N LEU A 65 15.37 -5.10 -9.78
CA LEU A 65 13.97 -5.41 -9.48
C LEU A 65 13.55 -6.78 -10.06
N SER A 66 14.50 -7.54 -10.62
CA SER A 66 14.25 -8.90 -11.09
C SER A 66 13.70 -9.78 -9.99
N ARG A 67 12.64 -10.52 -10.33
CA ARG A 67 12.13 -11.62 -9.52
C ARG A 67 13.20 -12.71 -9.42
N VAL A 68 13.60 -13.07 -8.21
CA VAL A 68 14.13 -14.42 -7.98
C VAL A 68 12.91 -15.34 -8.08
N ARG A 69 12.82 -16.14 -9.15
CA ARG A 69 11.90 -17.30 -9.17
C ARG A 69 12.45 -18.30 -8.17
N ASP A 70 12.14 -18.10 -6.90
CA ASP A 70 12.34 -19.14 -5.90
C ASP A 70 11.20 -20.17 -6.07
N ALA A 71 11.53 -21.46 -6.03
CA ALA A 71 10.58 -22.55 -6.19
C ALA A 71 9.45 -22.52 -5.13
N ALA A 72 9.68 -21.81 -4.01
CA ALA A 72 8.72 -21.56 -2.94
C ALA A 72 7.72 -20.41 -3.23
N SER A 73 7.96 -19.56 -4.23
CA SER A 73 7.16 -18.36 -4.54
C SER A 73 6.78 -18.34 -6.02
N LYS A 74 5.77 -19.15 -6.39
CA LYS A 74 5.30 -19.29 -7.79
C LYS A 74 4.72 -18.00 -8.40
N ASP A 75 4.34 -17.01 -7.59
CA ASP A 75 3.85 -15.70 -8.02
C ASP A 75 4.95 -14.61 -8.07
N GLY A 76 6.02 -14.72 -7.28
CA GLY A 76 7.16 -13.81 -7.30
C GLY A 76 6.81 -12.37 -6.89
N HIS A 77 5.79 -12.20 -6.03
CA HIS A 77 5.29 -10.89 -5.60
C HIS A 77 6.07 -10.35 -4.40
N SER A 78 7.32 -9.93 -4.62
CA SER A 78 7.95 -8.96 -3.72
C SER A 78 7.59 -7.56 -4.19
N ALA A 79 6.86 -6.80 -3.39
CA ALA A 79 6.60 -5.38 -3.65
C ALA A 79 7.87 -4.56 -3.38
N SER A 80 8.90 -4.76 -4.22
CA SER A 80 10.18 -4.07 -4.11
C SER A 80 10.09 -2.67 -4.70
N LEU A 81 10.60 -1.68 -3.97
CA LEU A 81 10.80 -0.31 -4.40
C LEU A 81 12.30 -0.08 -4.61
N MET A 82 12.69 0.46 -5.77
CA MET A 82 14.05 0.94 -5.99
C MET A 82 14.04 2.46 -5.90
N VAL A 83 14.91 3.02 -5.05
CA VAL A 83 15.09 4.47 -4.89
C VAL A 83 16.50 4.81 -5.39
N GLY A 84 16.58 5.72 -6.35
CA GLY A 84 17.85 6.17 -6.93
C GLY A 84 18.07 7.67 -6.75
N ASN A 85 19.33 8.04 -6.51
CA ASN A 85 19.82 9.41 -6.56
C ASN A 85 20.82 9.51 -7.72
N GLU A 86 20.30 9.81 -8.91
CA GLU A 86 21.05 9.77 -10.17
C GLU A 86 22.33 10.64 -10.16
N PRO A 87 22.30 11.91 -9.68
CA PRO A 87 23.52 12.73 -9.59
C PRO A 87 24.63 12.12 -8.71
N SER A 88 24.26 11.42 -7.64
CA SER A 88 25.23 10.78 -6.73
C SER A 88 25.59 9.34 -7.12
N GLY A 89 24.85 8.74 -8.06
CA GLY A 89 24.97 7.33 -8.42
C GLY A 89 24.53 6.34 -7.33
N LEU A 90 23.92 6.80 -6.23
CA LEU A 90 23.49 5.93 -5.13
C LEU A 90 22.11 5.33 -5.40
N TRP A 91 21.95 4.06 -5.06
CA TRP A 91 20.70 3.31 -5.21
C TRP A 91 20.43 2.48 -3.95
N MET A 92 19.17 2.42 -3.53
CA MET A 92 18.72 1.57 -2.42
C MET A 92 17.49 0.75 -2.81
N ARG A 93 17.43 -0.49 -2.34
CA ARG A 93 16.20 -1.29 -2.37
C ARG A 93 15.42 -1.10 -1.06
N ASN A 94 14.12 -0.89 -1.17
CA ASN A 94 13.18 -0.78 -0.06
C ASN A 94 11.89 -1.55 -0.36
N SER A 95 10.94 -1.57 0.59
CA SER A 95 9.61 -2.13 0.42
C SER A 95 8.63 -1.06 -0.09
N ALA A 96 7.83 -1.38 -1.10
CA ALA A 96 6.79 -0.50 -1.64
C ALA A 96 5.49 -0.48 -0.80
N VAL A 97 5.39 -1.40 0.18
CA VAL A 97 4.22 -1.58 1.08
C VAL A 97 4.50 -1.17 2.52
N ASP A 98 5.66 -0.55 2.78
CA ASP A 98 6.00 -0.03 4.10
C ASP A 98 5.19 1.22 4.45
N ASN A 99 5.29 1.66 5.71
CA ASN A 99 4.69 2.88 6.21
C ASN A 99 5.14 4.10 5.37
N PRO A 100 4.20 4.91 4.84
CA PRO A 100 4.53 5.98 3.91
C PRO A 100 5.30 7.14 4.57
N GLN A 101 5.12 7.41 5.86
CA GLN A 101 5.89 8.42 6.59
C GLN A 101 7.34 7.97 6.79
N PHE A 102 7.54 6.69 7.11
CA PHE A 102 8.88 6.11 7.19
C PHE A 102 9.59 6.15 5.83
N LEU A 103 8.91 5.78 4.75
CA LEU A 103 9.47 5.87 3.39
C LEU A 103 9.81 7.32 3.00
N ALA A 104 8.93 8.29 3.30
CA ALA A 104 9.19 9.70 3.03
C ALA A 104 10.45 10.19 3.74
N THR A 105 10.62 9.81 5.01
CA THR A 105 11.79 10.16 5.83
C THR A 105 13.05 9.49 5.30
N THR A 106 12.96 8.21 4.93
CA THR A 106 14.07 7.44 4.36
C THR A 106 14.56 8.06 3.04
N ILE A 107 13.63 8.40 2.14
CA ILE A 107 13.93 9.08 0.87
C ILE A 107 14.56 10.44 1.14
N ALA A 108 14.00 11.24 2.05
CA ALA A 108 14.55 12.55 2.40
C ALA A 108 15.99 12.47 2.90
N ASN A 109 16.27 11.54 3.83
CA ASN A 109 17.61 11.34 4.37
C ASN A 109 18.59 10.83 3.31
N PHE A 110 18.17 9.86 2.49
CA PHE A 110 18.99 9.30 1.43
C PHE A 110 19.36 10.31 0.34
N LEU A 111 18.42 11.19 0.01
CA LEU A 111 18.65 12.27 -0.95
C LEU A 111 19.36 13.48 -0.31
N GLY A 112 19.78 13.37 0.96
CA GLY A 112 20.50 14.43 1.67
C GLY A 112 19.69 15.69 1.88
N TRP A 113 18.35 15.59 1.91
CA TRP A 113 17.48 16.74 2.14
C TRP A 113 17.68 17.26 3.55
N LYS A 114 18.41 18.38 3.68
CA LYS A 114 18.67 19.06 4.95
C LYS A 114 17.43 19.85 5.40
N ASN A 115 16.35 19.16 5.71
CA ASN A 115 15.29 19.71 6.55
C ASN A 115 15.48 19.18 7.97
N ALA A 116 16.65 19.47 8.55
CA ALA A 116 16.84 19.29 9.97
C ALA A 116 16.15 20.47 10.67
N ALA A 117 14.85 20.33 10.94
CA ALA A 117 14.31 21.01 12.12
C ALA A 117 15.25 20.67 13.29
N PRO A 118 15.56 21.62 14.20
CA PRO A 118 16.43 21.35 15.34
C PRO A 118 15.99 20.04 16.01
N GLY A 119 16.89 19.06 16.06
CA GLY A 119 16.58 17.76 16.63
C GLY A 119 16.14 17.96 18.07
N LYS A 120 14.90 17.59 18.39
CA LYS A 120 14.44 17.56 19.77
C LYS A 120 15.33 16.60 20.55
N SER A 121 15.61 16.93 21.81
CA SER A 121 16.38 16.05 22.68
C SER A 121 15.70 14.69 22.76
N TYR A 122 16.47 13.60 22.90
CA TYR A 122 15.88 12.29 23.18
C TYR A 122 14.99 12.31 24.45
N ALA A 123 15.26 13.22 25.39
CA ALA A 123 14.41 13.43 26.56
C ALA A 123 12.98 13.91 26.23
N GLU A 124 12.77 14.49 25.05
CA GLU A 124 11.46 14.90 24.52
C GLU A 124 10.85 13.84 23.59
N ALA A 125 11.56 12.74 23.34
CA ALA A 125 11.04 11.67 22.52
C ALA A 125 9.83 11.06 23.22
N ARG A 126 8.70 11.04 22.51
CA ARG A 126 7.53 10.28 22.96
C ARG A 126 7.90 8.80 23.04
N PRO A 127 7.49 8.08 24.10
CA PRO A 127 7.60 6.64 24.13
C PRO A 127 7.03 6.04 22.84
N LEU A 128 7.77 5.10 22.24
CA LEU A 128 7.29 4.37 21.07
C LEU A 128 6.14 3.46 21.51
N ALA A 129 4.91 3.97 21.39
CA ALA A 129 3.70 3.17 21.49
C ALA A 129 3.53 2.42 20.16
N LEU A 130 4.15 1.25 20.04
CA LEU A 130 3.98 0.36 18.89
C LEU A 130 2.63 -0.34 18.98
N ASP A 131 1.59 0.30 18.46
CA ASP A 131 0.30 -0.34 18.24
C ASP A 131 0.41 -1.26 17.00
N LYS A 132 0.43 -2.58 17.24
CA LYS A 132 0.48 -3.58 16.17
C LYS A 132 -0.71 -3.47 15.23
N GLY A 133 -1.91 -3.19 15.76
CA GLY A 133 -3.12 -3.02 14.96
C GLY A 133 -3.03 -1.78 14.06
N GLU A 134 -2.49 -0.66 14.58
CA GLU A 134 -2.20 0.52 13.76
C GLU A 134 -1.21 0.19 12.65
N TYR A 135 -0.10 -0.50 12.98
CA TYR A 135 0.91 -0.88 12.00
C TYR A 135 0.34 -1.72 10.85
N PHE A 136 -0.39 -2.80 11.17
CA PHE A 136 -0.99 -3.67 10.14
C PHE A 136 -2.07 -2.95 9.34
N PHE A 137 -2.89 -2.13 9.99
CA PHE A 137 -3.87 -1.32 9.28
C PHE A 137 -3.20 -0.36 8.29
N GLN A 138 -2.15 0.35 8.71
CA GLN A 138 -1.46 1.31 7.84
C GLN A 138 -0.76 0.63 6.67
N SER A 139 -0.09 -0.50 6.90
CA SER A 139 0.67 -1.21 5.88
C SER A 139 -0.19 -2.04 4.92
N GLN A 140 -1.30 -2.62 5.39
CA GLN A 140 -2.06 -3.60 4.60
C GLN A 140 -3.51 -3.22 4.30
N CYS A 141 -4.14 -2.32 5.08
CA CYS A 141 -5.55 -1.97 4.91
C CYS A 141 -5.76 -0.55 4.36
N SER A 142 -4.92 0.41 4.74
CA SER A 142 -5.12 1.85 4.51
C SER A 142 -5.13 2.28 3.04
N VAL A 143 -4.55 1.44 2.17
CA VAL A 143 -4.55 1.63 0.72
C VAL A 143 -5.98 1.59 0.18
N CYS A 144 -6.77 0.61 0.64
CA CYS A 144 -8.12 0.36 0.14
C CYS A 144 -9.21 0.87 1.05
N HIS A 145 -8.95 1.01 2.35
CA HIS A 145 -9.94 1.37 3.36
C HIS A 145 -9.62 2.69 4.04
N SER A 146 -10.67 3.28 4.62
CA SER A 146 -10.59 4.42 5.52
C SER A 146 -11.27 4.05 6.85
N ILE A 147 -11.13 4.92 7.86
CA ILE A 147 -11.89 4.85 9.11
C ILE A 147 -12.52 6.23 9.33
N GLY A 148 -13.80 6.37 9.01
CA GLY A 148 -14.60 7.59 9.21
C GLY A 148 -14.31 8.69 8.19
N GLN A 149 -13.78 8.33 7.02
CA GLN A 149 -13.51 9.27 5.92
C GLN A 149 -14.27 8.90 4.65
N GLY A 150 -15.24 7.99 4.76
CA GLY A 150 -16.02 7.49 3.64
C GLY A 150 -15.34 6.37 2.87
N ASP A 151 -16.07 5.86 1.89
CA ASP A 151 -15.64 4.75 1.05
C ASP A 151 -14.44 5.15 0.18
N LYS A 152 -13.55 4.18 -0.07
CA LYS A 152 -12.44 4.29 -1.02
C LYS A 152 -12.62 3.20 -2.08
N MET A 153 -11.58 2.39 -2.31
CA MET A 153 -11.69 1.18 -3.14
C MET A 153 -12.48 0.08 -2.42
N GLY A 154 -12.39 0.05 -1.09
CA GLY A 154 -13.27 -0.72 -0.24
C GLY A 154 -14.13 0.18 0.65
N PRO A 155 -15.08 -0.41 1.40
CA PRO A 155 -15.94 0.32 2.32
C PRO A 155 -15.15 1.05 3.41
N ASP A 156 -15.75 2.13 3.95
CA ASP A 156 -15.34 2.71 5.22
C ASP A 156 -15.52 1.69 6.37
N LEU A 157 -14.50 1.59 7.22
CA LEU A 157 -14.48 0.66 8.35
C LEU A 157 -14.92 1.28 9.67
N ALA A 158 -15.23 2.59 9.74
CA ALA A 158 -15.78 3.17 10.96
C ALA A 158 -17.05 2.43 11.42
N GLY A 159 -17.04 1.94 12.67
CA GLY A 159 -18.13 1.18 13.28
C GLY A 159 -18.37 -0.22 12.68
N VAL A 160 -17.44 -0.75 11.87
CA VAL A 160 -17.64 -2.06 11.21
C VAL A 160 -17.78 -3.21 12.21
N THR A 161 -17.06 -3.15 13.33
CA THR A 161 -17.07 -4.16 14.40
C THR A 161 -18.38 -4.17 15.20
N ALA A 162 -19.12 -3.06 15.21
CA ALA A 162 -20.47 -3.00 15.76
C ALA A 162 -21.54 -3.50 14.76
N ARG A 163 -21.28 -3.38 13.45
CA ARG A 163 -22.24 -3.75 12.39
C ARG A 163 -22.15 -5.21 11.95
N ARG A 164 -21.03 -5.89 12.21
CA ARG A 164 -20.78 -7.27 11.76
C ARG A 164 -20.19 -8.12 12.86
N ASP A 165 -20.56 -9.38 12.84
CA ASP A 165 -19.98 -10.39 13.70
C ASP A 165 -18.45 -10.45 13.57
N ARG A 166 -17.77 -10.54 14.71
CA ARG A 166 -16.31 -10.49 14.76
C ARG A 166 -15.68 -11.74 14.14
N ALA A 167 -16.30 -12.91 14.25
CA ALA A 167 -15.81 -14.13 13.64
C ALA A 167 -15.97 -14.07 12.11
N TRP A 168 -17.08 -13.52 11.61
CA TRP A 168 -17.26 -13.24 10.18
C TRP A 168 -16.18 -12.29 9.66
N LEU A 169 -15.91 -11.17 10.37
CA LEU A 169 -14.86 -10.23 9.99
C LEU A 169 -13.47 -10.89 9.94
N ALA A 170 -13.14 -11.69 10.96
CA ALA A 170 -11.87 -12.41 11.00
C ALA A 170 -11.73 -13.40 9.84
N ARG A 171 -12.80 -14.14 9.51
CA ARG A 171 -12.82 -15.05 8.36
C ARG A 171 -12.67 -14.30 7.04
N TYR A 172 -13.35 -13.16 6.90
CA TYR A 172 -13.29 -12.37 5.67
C TYR A 172 -11.90 -11.77 5.44
N ILE A 173 -11.23 -11.31 6.50
CA ILE A 173 -9.86 -10.78 6.39
C ILE A 173 -8.86 -11.89 6.05
N THR A 174 -9.04 -13.10 6.60
CA THR A 174 -8.10 -14.23 6.38
C THR A 174 -8.34 -15.00 5.09
N ALA A 175 -9.57 -15.00 4.55
CA ALA A 175 -9.94 -15.79 3.38
C ALA A 175 -11.02 -15.12 2.50
N PRO A 176 -10.81 -13.86 2.04
CA PRO A 176 -11.82 -13.11 1.29
C PRO A 176 -12.17 -13.77 -0.05
N ASP A 177 -11.18 -14.37 -0.71
CA ASP A 177 -11.33 -15.09 -1.98
C ASP A 177 -12.20 -16.33 -1.84
N LYS A 178 -12.02 -17.09 -0.74
CA LYS A 178 -12.82 -18.28 -0.46
C LYS A 178 -14.26 -17.92 -0.13
N MET A 179 -14.48 -16.90 0.71
CA MET A 179 -15.83 -16.46 1.06
C MET A 179 -16.61 -15.99 -0.17
N LEU A 180 -15.96 -15.30 -1.10
CA LEU A 180 -16.58 -14.92 -2.36
C LEU A 180 -16.87 -16.14 -3.25
N ALA A 181 -15.96 -17.11 -3.33
CA ALA A 181 -16.15 -18.33 -4.12
C ALA A 181 -17.25 -19.25 -3.57
N GLU A 182 -17.41 -19.29 -2.25
CA GLU A 182 -18.50 -20.00 -1.56
C GLU A 182 -19.86 -19.31 -1.72
N GLY A 183 -19.89 -18.07 -2.25
CA GLY A 183 -21.12 -17.31 -2.44
C GLY A 183 -21.66 -16.69 -1.15
N ASP A 184 -20.79 -16.33 -0.18
CA ASP A 184 -21.24 -15.59 1.00
C ASP A 184 -22.01 -14.32 0.56
N PRO A 185 -23.27 -14.14 1.00
CA PRO A 185 -24.14 -13.12 0.44
C PRO A 185 -23.64 -11.70 0.70
N ILE A 186 -22.94 -11.48 1.83
CA ILE A 186 -22.35 -10.18 2.16
C ILE A 186 -21.11 -9.94 1.29
N ALA A 187 -20.25 -10.95 1.13
CA ALA A 187 -19.08 -10.87 0.27
C ALA A 187 -19.46 -10.57 -1.20
N VAL A 188 -20.48 -11.24 -1.73
CA VAL A 188 -21.00 -11.02 -3.09
C VAL A 188 -21.57 -9.62 -3.24
N ALA A 189 -22.42 -9.17 -2.31
CA ALA A 189 -22.99 -7.83 -2.36
C ALA A 189 -21.93 -6.71 -2.29
N LEU A 190 -20.90 -6.90 -1.45
CA LEU A 190 -19.76 -5.98 -1.40
C LEU A 190 -18.96 -6.00 -2.71
N PHE A 191 -18.71 -7.18 -3.27
CA PHE A 191 -17.99 -7.33 -4.52
C PHE A 191 -18.68 -6.59 -5.67
N GLU A 192 -20.01 -6.70 -5.77
CA GLU A 192 -20.80 -5.97 -6.77
C GLU A 192 -20.80 -4.46 -6.51
N LYS A 193 -21.06 -4.03 -5.26
CA LYS A 193 -21.11 -2.61 -4.88
C LYS A 193 -19.79 -1.89 -5.22
N TYR A 194 -18.66 -2.53 -4.93
CA TYR A 194 -17.32 -1.95 -5.13
C TYR A 194 -16.71 -2.32 -6.48
N GLN A 195 -17.54 -2.40 -7.53
CA GLN A 195 -17.13 -2.51 -8.94
C GLN A 195 -16.22 -3.72 -9.20
N TYR A 196 -16.55 -4.86 -8.60
CA TYR A 196 -15.83 -6.11 -8.74
C TYR A 196 -14.35 -6.01 -8.29
N ALA A 197 -14.04 -5.09 -7.37
CA ALA A 197 -12.75 -5.05 -6.70
C ALA A 197 -12.62 -6.23 -5.73
N ARG A 198 -11.61 -7.08 -5.94
CA ARG A 198 -11.33 -8.21 -5.05
C ARG A 198 -10.44 -7.77 -3.90
N MET A 199 -10.88 -8.02 -2.67
CA MET A 199 -9.99 -7.94 -1.51
C MET A 199 -9.00 -9.12 -1.58
N PRO A 200 -7.67 -8.87 -1.63
CA PRO A 200 -6.69 -9.94 -1.68
C PRO A 200 -6.55 -10.62 -0.31
N ASN A 201 -6.13 -11.89 -0.32
CA ASN A 201 -5.70 -12.56 0.91
C ASN A 201 -4.35 -12.00 1.34
N LEU A 202 -4.35 -11.25 2.45
CA LEU A 202 -3.17 -10.58 2.99
C LEU A 202 -2.25 -11.50 3.80
N ARG A 203 -2.65 -12.77 3.98
CA ARG A 203 -1.91 -13.80 4.74
C ARG A 203 -1.58 -13.39 6.17
N LEU A 204 -2.47 -12.62 6.79
CA LEU A 204 -2.40 -12.29 8.20
C LEU A 204 -2.70 -13.51 9.07
N SER A 205 -1.92 -13.68 10.13
CA SER A 205 -2.17 -14.65 11.20
C SER A 205 -3.38 -14.22 12.07
N PRO A 206 -3.99 -15.15 12.82
CA PRO A 206 -5.13 -14.84 13.68
C PRO A 206 -4.87 -13.69 14.66
N ASP A 207 -3.67 -13.64 15.25
CA ASP A 207 -3.29 -12.59 16.21
C ASP A 207 -3.20 -11.21 15.55
N GLU A 208 -2.67 -11.15 14.32
CA GLU A 208 -2.56 -9.90 13.56
C GLU A 208 -3.95 -9.41 13.12
N VAL A 209 -4.83 -10.32 12.73
CA VAL A 209 -6.24 -9.99 12.44
C VAL A 209 -6.95 -9.47 13.68
N ALA A 210 -6.77 -10.10 14.83
CA ALA A 210 -7.34 -9.63 16.09
C ALA A 210 -6.84 -8.22 16.44
N ALA A 211 -5.54 -7.96 16.26
CA ALA A 211 -4.95 -6.65 16.50
C ALA A 211 -5.53 -5.56 15.58
N VAL A 212 -5.68 -5.83 14.27
CA VAL A 212 -6.30 -4.89 13.32
C VAL A 212 -7.75 -4.60 13.70
N LEU A 213 -8.53 -5.63 14.05
CA LEU A 213 -9.93 -5.45 14.44
C LEU A 213 -10.07 -4.57 15.69
N SER A 214 -9.25 -4.79 16.71
CA SER A 214 -9.23 -3.96 17.92
C SER A 214 -8.83 -2.51 17.64
N TYR A 215 -7.87 -2.28 16.74
CA TYR A 215 -7.47 -0.93 16.33
C TYR A 215 -8.60 -0.20 15.56
N VAL A 216 -9.26 -0.89 14.63
CA VAL A 216 -10.38 -0.34 13.85
C VAL A 216 -11.55 0.02 14.76
N GLU A 217 -11.87 -0.84 15.73
CA GLU A 217 -12.88 -0.61 16.76
C GLU A 217 -12.58 0.65 17.57
N GLY A 218 -11.38 0.73 18.18
CA GLY A 218 -10.98 1.88 18.99
C GLY A 218 -10.94 3.21 18.22
N ARG A 219 -10.55 3.19 16.93
CA ARG A 219 -10.56 4.39 16.08
C ARG A 219 -11.96 4.77 15.58
N GLY A 220 -12.84 3.79 15.36
CA GLY A 220 -14.23 4.00 14.97
C GLY A 220 -15.03 4.70 16.08
N ASP A 221 -14.84 4.26 17.32
CA ASP A 221 -15.56 4.80 18.49
C ASP A 221 -15.06 6.20 18.89
N ALA A 222 -13.79 6.50 18.68
CA ALA A 222 -13.19 7.79 19.00
C ALA A 222 -13.65 8.94 18.08
N ARG A 223 -14.15 8.64 16.86
CA ARG A 223 -14.67 9.64 15.91
C ARG A 223 -16.20 9.74 15.87
N GLY A 224 -16.90 8.85 16.57
CA GLY A 224 -18.35 8.89 16.75
C GLY A 224 -18.82 9.79 17.91
N ARG A 225 -17.89 10.46 18.60
CA ARG A 225 -18.15 11.49 19.63
C ARG A 225 -17.82 12.87 19.11
#